data_AF-A0A2V8UB55-F1
#
_entry.id   AF-A0A2V8UB55-F1
#
_cell.length_a   1.000
_cell.length_b   1.000
_cell.length_c   1.000
_cell.angle_alpha   90.00
_cell.angle_beta   90.00
_cell.angle_gamma   90.00
#
_symmetry.space_group_name_H-M   'P 1'
#
loop_
_entity.id
_entity.type
_entity.pdbx_description
1 polymer ?
#
loop_
_entity_poly.entity_id
_entity_poly.type
_entity_poly.pdbx_seq_one_letter_code
_entity_poly.pdbx_strand_id
1 'polypeptide(L)' 'MTVRDLDKAVRWYGEILGFHVIAGPADLVGDDSPFRQIVKDIFGADFGRGRLSFLAGVTA' A
#
# COMPACT_ATOMS: atom_id res chain seq x y z
N MET A 1 1.93 -5.19 -4.69
CA MET A 1 0.97 -6.30 -4.85
C MET A 1 -0.41 -5.82 -4.46
N THR A 2 -1.45 -6.11 -5.25
CA THR A 2 -2.82 -5.67 -4.97
C THR A 2 -3.56 -6.73 -4.17
N VAL A 3 -4.22 -6.34 -3.08
CA VAL A 3 -4.96 -7.23 -2.18
C VAL A 3 -6.35 -6.65 -1.90
N ARG A 4 -7.31 -7.51 -1.55
CA ARG A 4 -8.68 -7.06 -1.22
C ARG A 4 -8.81 -6.47 0.18
N ASP A 5 -8.00 -6.95 1.12
CA ASP A 5 -8.04 -6.56 2.52
C ASP A 5 -6.59 -6.35 2.98
N LEU A 6 -6.20 -5.07 3.11
CA LEU A 6 -4.82 -4.69 3.41
C LEU A 6 -4.42 -5.17 4.81
N ASP A 7 -5.31 -5.07 5.79
CA ASP A 7 -5.00 -5.38 7.19
C ASP A 7 -4.79 -6.90 7.35
N LYS A 8 -5.63 -7.73 6.70
CA LYS A 8 -5.40 -9.19 6.66
C LYS A 8 -4.10 -9.55 5.93
N ALA A 9 -3.80 -8.86 4.83
CA ALA A 9 -2.58 -9.13 4.06
C ALA A 9 -1.32 -8.79 4.88
N VAL A 10 -1.28 -7.62 5.53
CA VAL A 10 -0.17 -7.22 6.40
C VAL A 10 0.06 -8.27 7.50
N ARG A 11 -1.02 -8.70 8.16
CA ARG A 11 -0.95 -9.73 9.20
C ARG A 11 -0.39 -11.04 8.66
N TRP A 12 -0.93 -11.54 7.54
CA TRP A 12 -0.48 -12.80 6.95
C TRP A 12 0.98 -12.75 6.51
N TYR A 13 1.39 -11.68 5.82
CA TYR A 13 2.79 -11.52 5.39
C TYR A 13 3.74 -11.39 6.58
N GLY A 14 3.30 -10.79 7.69
CA GLY A 14 4.07 -10.77 8.93
C GLY A 14 4.18 -12.13 9.61
N GLU A 15 3.07 -12.85 9.75
CA GLU A 15 3.04 -14.13 10.46
C GLU A 15 3.73 -15.25 9.67
N ILE A 16 3.55 -15.30 8.35
CA ILE A 16 4.00 -16.41 7.51
C ILE A 16 5.38 -16.16 6.90
N LEU A 17 5.65 -14.93 6.46
CA LEU A 17 6.90 -14.59 5.77
C LEU A 17 7.87 -13.77 6.65
N GLY A 18 7.47 -13.38 7.86
CA GLY A 18 8.30 -12.56 8.75
C GLY A 18 8.50 -11.14 8.26
N PHE A 19 7.61 -10.62 7.40
CA PHE A 19 7.72 -9.25 6.89
C PHE A 19 7.22 -8.24 7.93
N HIS A 20 7.81 -7.05 7.96
CA HIS A 20 7.37 -5.95 8.81
C HIS A 20 7.02 -4.72 7.99
N VAL A 21 6.10 -3.91 8.51
CA VAL A 21 5.71 -2.64 7.88
C VAL A 21 6.84 -1.64 8.03
N ILE A 22 7.28 -1.08 6.90
CA ILE A 22 8.30 -0.02 6.86
C ILE A 22 7.69 1.35 6.53
N ALA A 23 6.49 1.39 5.91
CA ALA A 23 5.72 2.61 5.70
C ALA A 23 4.22 2.33 5.49
N GLY A 24 3.38 3.28 5.88
CA GLY A 24 1.92 3.16 5.84
C GLY A 24 1.31 2.48 7.08
N PRO A 25 0.03 2.06 7.03
CA PRO A 25 -0.88 2.19 5.89
C PRO A 25 -1.25 3.65 5.61
N ALA A 26 -1.26 4.04 4.34
CA ALA A 26 -1.69 5.36 3.89
C ALA A 26 -2.91 5.25 2.98
N ASP A 27 -3.84 6.19 3.13
CA ASP A 27 -4.95 6.35 2.21
C ASP A 27 -4.47 6.98 0.90
N LEU A 28 -4.82 6.36 -0.21
CA LEU A 28 -4.61 6.88 -1.54
C LEU A 28 -5.93 7.46 -2.02
N VAL A 29 -5.97 8.77 -2.21
CA VAL A 29 -7.13 9.48 -2.74
C VAL A 29 -6.72 10.17 -4.04
N GLY A 30 -7.40 9.86 -5.14
CA GLY A 30 -7.21 10.52 -6.44
C GLY A 30 -7.90 11.88 -6.55
N ASP A 31 -7.99 12.64 -5.44
CA ASP A 31 -8.64 13.96 -5.39
C ASP A 31 -7.70 15.08 -5.86
N ASP A 32 -7.99 16.36 -5.63
CA ASP A 32 -7.12 17.47 -6.06
C ASP A 32 -5.96 17.78 -5.09
N SER A 33 -5.58 16.86 -4.21
CA SER A 33 -4.44 17.03 -3.31
C SER A 33 -3.09 17.03 -4.05
N PRO A 34 -2.01 17.60 -3.45
CA PRO A 34 -0.66 17.52 -4.01
C PRO A 34 -0.18 16.08 -4.28
N PHE A 35 -0.73 15.10 -3.55
CA PHE A 35 -0.42 13.68 -3.72
C PHE A 35 -1.10 13.06 -4.94
N ARG A 36 -2.13 13.71 -5.49
CA ARG A 36 -2.86 13.23 -6.67
C ARG A 36 -1.97 12.91 -7.85
N GLN A 37 -1.03 13.81 -8.18
CA GLN A 37 -0.20 13.63 -9.37
C GLN A 37 0.63 12.36 -9.22
N ILE A 38 1.20 12.13 -8.04
CA ILE A 38 1.94 10.91 -7.70
C ILE A 38 1.04 9.68 -7.78
N VAL A 39 -0.18 9.75 -7.22
CA VAL A 39 -1.15 8.65 -7.29
C VAL A 39 -1.52 8.33 -8.74
N LYS A 40 -1.73 9.34 -9.59
CA LYS A 40 -2.05 9.15 -11.02
C LYS A 40 -0.87 8.61 -11.81
N ASP A 41 0.33 9.09 -11.54
CA ASP A 41 1.54 8.64 -12.23
C ASP A 41 1.84 7.16 -11.91
N ILE A 42 1.50 6.69 -10.70
CA ILE A 42 1.72 5.31 -10.27
C ILE A 42 0.56 4.37 -10.64
N PHE A 43 -0.69 4.80 -10.38
CA PHE A 43 -1.88 3.94 -10.45
C PHE A 43 -2.81 4.27 -11.64
N GLY A 44 -2.54 5.34 -12.38
CA GLY A 44 -3.33 5.78 -13.53
C GLY A 44 -4.36 6.86 -13.21
N ALA A 45 -4.81 7.56 -14.26
CA ALA A 45 -5.71 8.69 -14.15
C ALA A 45 -7.12 8.32 -13.61
N ASP A 46 -7.55 7.07 -13.82
CA ASP A 46 -8.86 6.55 -13.41
C ASP A 46 -8.84 5.91 -12.00
N PHE A 47 -7.73 6.02 -11.27
CA PHE A 47 -7.64 5.51 -9.92
C PHE A 47 -8.54 6.32 -8.96
N GLY A 48 -9.54 5.67 -8.38
CA GLY A 48 -10.45 6.30 -7.42
C GLY A 48 -9.83 6.45 -6.03
N ARG A 49 -9.73 5.33 -5.31
CA ARG A 49 -9.24 5.29 -3.92
C ARG A 49 -8.71 3.91 -3.54
N GLY A 50 -7.78 3.87 -2.59
CA GLY A 50 -7.26 2.63 -2.03
C GLY A 50 -6.43 2.87 -0.78
N ARG A 51 -5.82 1.81 -0.25
CA ARG A 51 -4.84 1.87 0.84
C ARG A 51 -3.55 1.19 0.41
N LEU A 52 -2.42 1.71 0.87
CA LEU A 52 -1.10 1.18 0.56
C LEU A 52 -0.24 1.05 1.82
N SER A 53 0.52 -0.04 1.91
CA SER A 53 1.58 -0.21 2.90
C SER A 53 2.79 -0.86 2.25
N PHE A 54 3.98 -0.48 2.71
CA PHE A 54 5.26 -1.03 2.27
C PHE A 54 5.76 -1.97 3.36
N LEU A 55 6.12 -3.19 2.96
CA LEU A 55 6.62 -4.22 3.85
C LEU A 55 8.01 -4.66 3.37
N ALA A 56 8.90 -4.98 4.33
CA ALA A 56 10.20 -5.55 4.07
C ALA A 56 10.38 -6.84 4.88
N GLY A 57 10.97 -7.85 4.25
CA GLY A 57 11.51 -9.01 4.97
C GLY A 57 12.90 -8.71 5.51
N VAL A 58 13.28 -9.41 6.58
CA VAL A 58 14.69 -9.44 7.02
C VAL A 58 15.34 -10.62 6.34
N THR A 59 16.35 -10.38 5.51
CA THR A 59 17.17 -11.45 4.94
C THR A 59 18.17 -11.88 6.02
N ALA A 60 18.14 -13.15 6.41
CA ALA A 60 19.20 -13.78 7.19
C ALA A 60 20.37 -14.19 6.27
#